data_AF-A0A7X1P628-F1
#
_entry.id   AF-A0A7X1P628-F1
#
_cell.length_a   1.000
_cell.length_b   1.000
_cell.length_c   1.000
_cell.angle_alpha   90.00
_cell.angle_beta   90.00
_cell.angle_gamma   90.00
#
_symmetry.space_group_name_H-M   'P 1'
#
loop_
_entity.id
_entity.type
_entity.pdbx_description
1 polymer ?
#
loop_
_entity_poly.entity_id
_entity_poly.type
_entity_poly.pdbx_seq_one_letter_code
_entity_poly.pdbx_strand_id
1 'polypeptide(L)'
;MEDRSASDVMEDRSARDTMSPITLAEYFMGRDAEHGSELTEQLMRNADAMVTRANMLLERACVACAVNSGWRPRAVNTQVPNASPRSRHLTCEAIDLADPDDRLDAWCMRNLEVLEAIGLWLEHPDATPGWCHVQIVPPRSGRRVFEP
;
A
#
# COMPACT_ATOMS: atom_id res chain seq x y z
N MET A 1 -55.00 21.40 16.78
CA MET A 1 -55.10 20.07 17.41
C MET A 1 -54.79 19.07 16.30
N GLU A 2 -53.49 18.98 15.99
CA GLU A 2 -52.63 17.79 16.15
C GLU A 2 -52.78 16.89 14.91
N ASP A 3 -51.93 17.06 13.89
CA ASP A 3 -50.55 16.53 13.80
C ASP A 3 -50.49 15.02 14.04
N ARG A 4 -50.28 14.25 12.96
CA ARG A 4 -49.40 13.07 12.96
C ARG A 4 -48.67 12.97 11.64
N SER A 5 -47.48 13.57 11.65
CA SER A 5 -46.27 13.19 10.93
C SER A 5 -46.23 11.68 10.57
N ALA A 6 -46.06 11.39 9.28
CA ALA A 6 -45.63 10.08 8.81
C ALA A 6 -44.09 10.05 8.83
N SER A 7 -43.60 9.44 9.89
CA SER A 7 -42.20 9.24 10.24
C SER A 7 -41.43 8.40 9.21
N ASP A 8 -40.15 8.74 9.10
CA ASP A 8 -39.02 7.82 8.91
C ASP A 8 -39.09 6.81 7.77
N VAL A 9 -38.65 7.26 6.61
CA VAL A 9 -37.65 6.48 5.86
C VAL A 9 -36.30 7.17 6.09
N MET A 10 -35.73 6.95 7.28
CA MET A 10 -34.28 6.99 7.42
C MET A 10 -33.76 5.86 6.54
N GLU A 11 -33.32 6.20 5.33
CA GLU A 11 -32.29 5.42 4.68
C GLU A 11 -31.06 5.50 5.58
N ASP A 12 -30.95 4.51 6.46
CA ASP A 12 -29.73 4.11 7.14
C ASP A 12 -28.69 3.80 6.05
N ARG A 13 -28.07 4.86 5.54
CA ARG A 13 -26.74 4.79 4.96
C ARG A 13 -25.82 4.50 6.13
N SER A 14 -25.85 3.24 6.57
CA SER A 14 -24.91 2.67 7.51
C SER A 14 -23.56 3.23 7.14
N ALA A 15 -22.94 3.96 8.07
CA ALA A 15 -21.61 4.50 7.90
C ALA A 15 -20.76 3.44 7.20
N ARG A 16 -20.41 3.70 5.94
CA ARG A 16 -19.31 2.97 5.31
C ARG A 16 -18.18 3.24 6.27
N ASP A 17 -17.77 2.22 7.01
CA ASP A 17 -16.62 2.26 7.88
C ASP A 17 -15.52 2.93 7.06
N THR A 18 -15.25 4.20 7.36
CA THR A 18 -14.49 5.05 6.45
C THR A 18 -13.07 4.53 6.48
N MET A 19 -12.70 3.77 5.44
CA MET A 19 -11.33 3.33 5.23
C MET A 19 -10.45 4.58 5.21
N SER A 20 -9.65 4.75 6.26
CA SER A 20 -8.73 5.86 6.35
C SER A 20 -7.59 5.60 5.36
N PRO A 21 -7.32 6.51 4.41
CA PRO A 21 -6.25 6.33 3.45
C PRO A 21 -4.89 6.34 4.17
N ILE A 22 -3.95 5.52 3.69
CA ILE A 22 -2.55 5.56 4.10
C ILE A 22 -2.01 6.97 3.87
N THR A 23 -1.35 7.50 4.89
CA THR A 23 -0.68 8.79 4.89
C THR A 23 0.82 8.64 4.61
N LEU A 24 1.47 9.72 4.18
CA LEU A 24 2.94 9.75 4.08
C LEU A 24 3.62 9.50 5.43
N ALA A 25 3.01 9.95 6.54
CA ALA A 25 3.55 9.70 7.88
C ALA A 25 3.59 8.20 8.20
N GLU A 26 2.52 7.46 7.90
CA GLU A 26 2.47 6.00 8.04
C GLU A 26 3.44 5.30 7.09
N TYR A 27 3.57 5.80 5.86
CA TYR A 27 4.54 5.28 4.88
C TYR A 27 5.99 5.45 5.35
N PHE A 28 6.36 6.61 5.88
CA PHE A 28 7.72 6.90 6.32
C PHE A 28 8.04 6.30 7.69
N MET A 29 7.03 6.06 8.54
CA MET A 29 7.21 5.45 9.86
C MET A 29 8.21 6.22 10.75
N GLY A 30 8.24 7.55 10.63
CA GLY A 30 9.18 8.43 11.35
C GLY A 30 10.62 8.44 10.80
N ARG A 31 10.93 7.62 9.80
CA ARG A 31 12.27 7.54 9.21
C ARG A 31 12.62 8.82 8.45
N ASP A 32 11.63 9.54 7.95
CA ASP A 32 11.79 10.85 7.31
C ASP A 32 12.35 11.91 8.26
N ALA A 33 11.98 11.84 9.55
CA ALA A 33 12.56 12.72 10.55
C ALA A 33 14.00 12.31 10.92
N GLU A 34 14.26 11.00 11.05
CA GLU A 34 15.57 10.47 11.46
C GLU A 34 16.62 10.49 10.34
N HIS A 35 16.18 10.29 9.10
CA HIS A 35 17.03 10.10 7.91
C HIS A 35 16.71 11.09 6.78
N GLY A 36 16.02 12.19 7.08
CA GLY A 36 15.52 13.13 6.06
C GLY A 36 16.56 13.67 5.08
N SER A 37 17.85 13.71 5.46
CA SER A 37 18.94 14.07 4.53
C SER A 37 19.13 13.09 3.35
N GLU A 38 18.66 11.85 3.47
CA GLU A 38 18.65 10.87 2.38
C GLU A 38 17.45 11.07 1.44
N LEU A 39 16.38 11.75 1.88
CA LEU A 39 15.18 12.01 1.09
C LEU A 39 15.37 13.17 0.11
N THR A 40 15.79 12.83 -1.11
CA THR A 40 15.79 13.79 -2.21
C THR A 40 14.36 14.13 -2.65
N GLU A 41 14.19 15.24 -3.36
CA GLU A 41 12.89 15.60 -3.95
C GLU A 41 12.31 14.51 -4.86
N GLN A 42 13.17 13.76 -5.57
CA GLN A 42 12.72 12.65 -6.41
C GLN A 42 12.16 11.50 -5.55
N LEU A 43 12.78 11.21 -4.41
CA LEU A 43 12.28 10.19 -3.48
C LEU A 43 10.96 10.62 -2.85
N MET A 44 10.79 11.90 -2.55
CA MET A 44 9.52 12.44 -2.06
C MET A 44 8.40 12.32 -3.10
N ARG A 45 8.70 12.62 -4.37
CA ARG A 45 7.74 12.40 -5.48
C ARG A 45 7.38 10.93 -5.66
N ASN A 46 8.36 10.04 -5.53
CA ASN A 46 8.13 8.61 -5.58
C ASN A 46 7.23 8.13 -4.42
N ALA A 47 7.49 8.61 -3.20
CA ALA A 47 6.68 8.29 -2.03
C ALA A 47 5.22 8.71 -2.19
N ASP A 48 4.97 9.95 -2.65
CA ASP A 48 3.61 10.44 -2.95
C ASP A 48 2.90 9.56 -3.99
N ALA A 49 3.62 9.20 -5.06
CA ALA A 49 3.09 8.36 -6.12
C ALA A 49 2.86 6.90 -5.69
N MET A 50 3.66 6.38 -4.75
CA MET A 50 3.49 5.05 -4.15
C MET A 50 2.29 5.03 -3.22
N VAL A 51 2.19 5.98 -2.28
CA VAL A 51 1.06 6.08 -1.34
C VAL A 51 -0.26 6.28 -2.07
N THR A 52 -0.29 7.14 -3.10
CA THR A 52 -1.47 7.34 -3.95
C THR A 52 -1.94 6.02 -4.57
N ARG A 53 -1.03 5.24 -5.17
CA ARG A 53 -1.39 3.97 -5.82
C ARG A 53 -1.74 2.87 -4.81
N ALA A 54 -1.11 2.84 -3.64
CA ALA A 54 -1.47 1.94 -2.56
C ALA A 54 -2.91 2.21 -2.09
N ASN A 55 -3.28 3.49 -1.91
CA ASN A 55 -4.65 3.86 -1.55
C ASN A 55 -5.67 3.48 -2.63
N MET A 56 -5.33 3.65 -3.91
CA MET A 56 -6.18 3.17 -5.02
C MET A 56 -6.36 1.64 -4.96
N LEU A 57 -5.30 0.88 -4.64
CA LEU A 57 -5.40 -0.58 -4.50
C LEU A 57 -6.35 -0.95 -3.35
N LEU A 58 -6.14 -0.37 -2.18
CA LEU A 58 -6.94 -0.65 -0.98
C LEU A 58 -8.42 -0.29 -1.19
N GLU A 59 -8.69 0.85 -1.81
CA GLU A 59 -10.06 1.25 -2.17
C GLU A 59 -10.71 0.23 -3.12
N ARG A 60 -10.00 -0.23 -4.16
CA ARG A 60 -10.52 -1.23 -5.10
C ARG A 60 -10.72 -2.61 -4.47
N ALA A 61 -9.85 -2.98 -3.54
CA ALA A 61 -9.96 -4.22 -2.80
C ALA A 61 -11.01 -4.17 -1.67
N CYS A 62 -11.48 -2.97 -1.29
CA CYS A 62 -12.28 -2.73 -0.09
C CYS A 62 -11.62 -3.30 1.17
N VAL A 63 -10.30 -3.15 1.30
CA VAL A 63 -9.48 -3.63 2.41
C VAL A 63 -8.74 -2.48 3.07
N ALA A 64 -8.87 -2.31 4.38
CA ALA A 64 -8.00 -1.43 5.16
C ALA A 64 -6.93 -2.28 5.86
N CYS A 65 -5.67 -1.86 5.76
CA CYS A 65 -4.55 -2.54 6.41
C CYS A 65 -3.46 -1.53 6.81
N ALA A 66 -2.62 -1.94 7.75
CA ALA A 66 -1.47 -1.15 8.18
C ALA A 66 -0.32 -1.23 7.17
N VAL A 67 0.58 -0.24 7.21
CA VAL A 67 1.87 -0.29 6.51
C VAL A 67 2.88 -1.04 7.38
N ASN A 68 3.38 -2.18 6.90
CA ASN A 68 4.47 -2.91 7.55
C ASN A 68 5.83 -2.25 7.26
N SER A 69 6.03 -1.76 6.03
CA SER A 69 7.21 -0.97 5.66
C SER A 69 6.97 -0.15 4.40
N GLY A 70 7.17 1.17 4.47
CA GLY A 70 7.32 2.03 3.29
C GLY A 70 8.79 2.26 2.92
N TRP A 71 9.23 3.52 2.87
CA TRP A 71 10.63 3.85 2.55
C TRP A 71 11.60 3.26 3.58
N ARG A 72 12.72 2.73 3.09
CA ARG A 72 13.84 2.26 3.92
C ARG A 72 15.08 3.10 3.59
N PRO A 73 15.61 3.94 4.50
CA PRO A 73 16.94 4.51 4.34
C PRO A 73 17.98 3.39 4.29
N ARG A 74 19.18 3.69 3.77
CA ARG A 74 20.19 2.64 3.51
C ARG A 74 20.51 1.85 4.79
N ALA A 75 20.67 2.56 5.91
CA ALA A 75 21.00 1.97 7.21
C ALA A 75 19.92 0.99 7.71
N VAL A 76 18.65 1.28 7.45
CA VAL A 76 17.53 0.39 7.80
C VAL A 76 17.48 -0.80 6.84
N ASN A 77 17.60 -0.58 5.53
CA ASN A 77 17.55 -1.66 4.55
C ASN A 77 18.64 -2.70 4.78
N THR A 78 19.85 -2.30 5.19
CA THR A 78 20.95 -3.23 5.49
C THR A 78 20.70 -4.11 6.71
N GLN A 79 19.76 -3.76 7.58
CA GLN A 79 19.38 -4.55 8.75
C GLN A 79 18.22 -5.50 8.48
N VAL A 80 17.51 -5.33 7.36
CA VAL A 80 16.42 -6.24 6.97
C VAL A 80 17.03 -7.52 6.39
N PRO A 81 16.73 -8.71 6.97
CA PRO A 81 17.24 -9.97 6.47
C PRO A 81 16.92 -10.17 4.99
N ASN A 82 17.91 -10.60 4.21
CA ASN A 82 17.80 -10.88 2.77
C ASN A 82 17.38 -9.69 1.88
N ALA A 83 17.28 -8.47 2.43
CA ALA A 83 16.89 -7.31 1.63
C ALA A 83 17.94 -7.00 0.55
N SER A 84 17.47 -6.85 -0.68
CA SER A 84 18.32 -6.49 -1.81
C SER A 84 18.97 -5.10 -1.60
N PRO A 85 20.26 -4.93 -1.92
CA PRO A 85 20.90 -3.61 -1.95
C PRO A 85 20.36 -2.69 -3.06
N ARG A 86 19.50 -3.22 -3.93
CA ARG A 86 18.77 -2.51 -4.99
C ARG A 86 17.24 -2.56 -4.77
N SER A 87 16.81 -2.79 -3.53
CA SER A 87 15.38 -2.81 -3.16
C SER A 87 14.67 -1.52 -3.57
N ARG A 88 13.41 -1.66 -3.98
CA ARG A 88 12.53 -0.53 -4.32
C ARG A 88 12.05 0.26 -3.10
N HIS A 89 12.21 -0.27 -1.90
CA HIS A 89 12.03 0.51 -0.68
C HIS A 89 13.09 1.62 -0.51
N LEU A 90 14.30 1.44 -1.05
CA LEU A 90 15.35 2.47 -1.01
C LEU A 90 14.99 3.69 -1.85
N THR A 91 14.20 3.49 -2.91
CA THR A 91 13.84 4.51 -3.90
C THR A 91 12.42 5.06 -3.73
N CYS A 92 11.75 4.74 -2.61
CA CYS A 92 10.34 5.07 -2.34
C CYS A 92 9.37 4.53 -3.41
N GLU A 93 9.71 3.42 -4.05
CA GLU A 93 8.94 2.83 -5.15
C GLU A 93 8.20 1.55 -4.73
N ALA A 94 8.30 1.15 -3.46
CA ALA A 94 7.64 -0.03 -2.91
C ALA A 94 7.00 0.22 -1.54
N ILE A 95 6.06 -0.64 -1.19
CA ILE A 95 5.37 -0.70 0.10
C ILE A 95 5.05 -2.15 0.46
N ASP A 96 5.23 -2.49 1.74
CA ASP A 96 4.74 -3.72 2.34
C ASP A 96 3.51 -3.40 3.17
N LEU A 97 2.37 -4.02 2.83
CA LEU A 97 1.08 -3.85 3.49
C LEU A 97 0.78 -5.08 4.34
N ALA A 98 0.24 -4.89 5.54
CA ALA A 98 -0.14 -6.01 6.40
C ALA A 98 -1.22 -6.87 5.73
N ASP A 99 -0.99 -8.18 5.62
CA ASP A 99 -1.94 -9.12 5.03
C ASP A 99 -1.91 -10.48 5.76
N PRO A 100 -2.20 -10.51 7.08
CA PRO A 100 -2.00 -11.70 7.92
C PRO A 100 -2.90 -12.89 7.55
N ASP A 101 -3.94 -12.68 6.74
CA ASP A 101 -4.89 -13.70 6.29
C ASP A 101 -4.90 -13.87 4.76
N ASP A 102 -3.86 -13.38 4.07
CA ASP A 102 -3.65 -13.44 2.62
C ASP A 102 -4.83 -12.89 1.79
N ARG A 103 -5.67 -12.03 2.38
CA ARG A 103 -6.87 -11.51 1.72
C ARG A 103 -6.53 -10.54 0.62
N LEU A 104 -5.57 -9.65 0.85
CA LEU A 104 -5.15 -8.66 -0.13
C LEU A 104 -4.39 -9.34 -1.27
N ASP A 105 -3.47 -10.24 -0.97
CA ASP A 105 -2.73 -11.04 -1.96
C ASP A 105 -3.66 -11.90 -2.81
N ALA A 106 -4.59 -12.63 -2.18
CA ALA A 106 -5.57 -13.42 -2.91
C ALA A 106 -6.48 -12.54 -3.77
N TRP A 107 -6.82 -11.33 -3.32
CA TRP A 107 -7.54 -10.36 -4.13
C TRP A 107 -6.70 -9.90 -5.32
N CYS A 108 -5.45 -9.50 -5.11
CA CYS A 108 -4.54 -9.05 -6.16
C CYS A 108 -4.35 -10.12 -7.25
N MET A 109 -4.13 -11.38 -6.85
CA MET A 109 -3.97 -12.51 -7.77
C MET A 109 -5.19 -12.78 -8.65
N ARG A 110 -6.40 -12.39 -8.20
CA ARG A 110 -7.65 -12.50 -8.98
C ARG A 110 -7.96 -11.26 -9.82
N ASN A 111 -7.27 -10.14 -9.62
CA ASN A 111 -7.58 -8.83 -10.21
C ASN A 111 -6.34 -8.17 -10.84
N LEU A 112 -5.50 -8.95 -11.54
CA LEU A 112 -4.23 -8.47 -12.11
C LEU A 112 -4.40 -7.30 -13.10
N GLU A 113 -5.54 -7.23 -13.77
CA GLU A 113 -5.93 -6.12 -14.64
C GLU A 113 -6.11 -4.80 -13.87
N VAL A 114 -6.56 -4.87 -12.61
CA VAL A 114 -6.65 -3.69 -11.75
C VAL A 114 -5.26 -3.23 -11.34
N LEU A 115 -4.36 -4.16 -11.01
CA LEU A 115 -2.95 -3.84 -10.72
C LEU A 115 -2.29 -3.18 -11.94
N GLU A 116 -2.56 -3.68 -13.15
CA GLU A 116 -2.09 -3.05 -14.39
C GLU A 116 -2.63 -1.64 -14.58
N ALA A 117 -3.94 -1.43 -14.38
CA ALA A 117 -4.56 -0.13 -14.52
C ALA A 117 -4.04 0.91 -13.51
N ILE A 118 -3.71 0.48 -12.29
CA ILE A 118 -3.10 1.36 -11.26
C ILE A 118 -1.60 1.58 -11.55
N GLY A 119 -0.95 0.61 -12.21
CA GLY A 119 0.49 0.61 -12.45
C GLY A 119 1.29 0.02 -11.28
N LEU A 120 0.83 -1.11 -10.74
CA LEU A 120 1.45 -1.84 -9.63
C LEU A 120 1.95 -3.21 -10.05
N TRP A 121 3.13 -3.59 -9.58
CA TRP A 121 3.69 -4.93 -9.70
C TRP A 121 3.68 -5.58 -8.33
N LEU A 122 3.31 -6.86 -8.29
CA LEU A 122 3.11 -7.66 -7.08
C LEU A 122 4.27 -8.64 -6.92
N GLU A 123 4.90 -8.67 -5.75
CA GLU A 123 5.76 -9.81 -5.39
C GLU A 123 4.86 -11.02 -5.09
N HIS A 124 5.25 -12.21 -5.53
CA HIS A 124 4.40 -13.39 -5.39
C HIS A 124 4.11 -13.69 -3.91
N PRO A 125 2.85 -14.00 -3.52
CA PRO A 125 2.47 -14.21 -2.11
C PRO A 125 3.31 -15.27 -1.37
N ASP A 126 3.79 -16.29 -2.09
CA ASP A 126 4.68 -17.32 -1.52
C ASP A 126 6.00 -16.76 -0.97
N ALA A 127 6.45 -15.59 -1.46
CA ALA A 127 7.66 -14.90 -0.99
C ALA A 127 7.36 -13.88 0.13
N THR A 128 6.09 -13.54 0.34
CA THR A 128 5.65 -12.49 1.27
C THR A 128 4.61 -12.98 2.28
N PRO A 129 4.84 -14.10 3.00
CA PRO A 129 3.81 -14.67 3.87
C PRO A 129 3.38 -13.71 4.99
N GLY A 130 2.12 -13.27 4.97
CA GLY A 130 1.55 -12.34 5.94
C GLY A 130 1.68 -10.85 5.59
N TRP A 131 2.20 -10.50 4.41
CA TRP A 131 2.20 -9.13 3.90
C TRP A 131 2.09 -9.08 2.36
N CYS A 132 1.39 -8.08 1.84
CA CYS A 132 1.34 -7.84 0.41
C CYS A 132 2.42 -6.83 0.01
N HIS A 133 3.37 -7.24 -0.84
CA HIS A 133 4.37 -6.33 -1.40
C HIS A 133 3.98 -5.86 -2.79
N VAL A 134 3.91 -4.54 -2.97
CA VAL A 134 3.71 -3.93 -4.29
C VAL A 134 4.71 -2.82 -4.56
N GLN A 135 5.06 -2.66 -5.84
CA GLN A 135 5.95 -1.60 -6.32
C GLN A 135 5.40 -0.90 -7.57
N ILE A 136 5.74 0.38 -7.77
CA ILE A 136 5.24 1.22 -8.89
C ILE A 136 6.12 1.19 -10.14
N VAL A 137 7.16 0.36 -10.13
CA VAL A 137 8.07 0.15 -11.25
C VAL A 137 8.13 -1.34 -11.58
N PRO A 138 8.35 -1.74 -12.84
CA PRO A 138 8.45 -3.15 -13.19
C PRO A 138 9.68 -3.81 -12.54
N PRO A 139 9.58 -5.10 -12.16
CA PRO A 139 10.76 -5.90 -11.88
C PRO A 139 11.58 -6.08 -13.16
N ARG A 140 12.82 -6.55 -13.04
CA ARG A 140 13.69 -6.79 -14.21
C ARG A 140 13.04 -7.72 -15.25
N SER A 141 12.23 -8.67 -14.78
CA SER A 141 11.50 -9.62 -15.64
C SER A 141 10.35 -8.98 -16.42
N GLY A 142 9.90 -7.78 -16.02
CA GLY A 142 8.70 -7.12 -16.55
C GLY A 142 7.37 -7.79 -16.18
N ARG A 143 7.40 -8.94 -15.49
CA ARG A 143 6.18 -9.69 -15.12
C ARG A 143 5.39 -8.95 -14.06
N ARG A 144 4.06 -8.90 -14.22
CA ARG A 144 3.14 -8.25 -13.27
C ARG A 144 3.24 -8.86 -11.86
N VAL A 145 3.38 -10.17 -11.79
CA VAL A 145 3.68 -10.93 -10.57
C VAL A 145 5.10 -11.47 -10.68
N PHE A 146 5.94 -11.27 -9.67
CA PHE A 146 7.36 -11.61 -9.72
C PHE A 146 7.85 -12.29 -8.44
N GLU A 147 8.90 -13.09 -8.60
CA GLU A 147 9.70 -13.59 -7.47
C GLU A 147 10.81 -12.55 -7.18
N PRO A 148 11.20 -12.34 -5.91
CA PRO A 148 12.19 -11.34 -5.50
C PRO A 148 13.60 -11.52 -6.07
#